data_AF-A0A554KM57-F1
#
_entry.id   AF-A0A554KM57-F1
#
_cell.length_a   1.000
_cell.length_b   1.000
_cell.length_c   1.000
_cell.angle_alpha   90.00
_cell.angle_beta   90.00
_cell.angle_gamma   90.00
#
_symmetry.space_group_name_H-M   'P 1'
#
loop_
_entity.id
_entity.type
_entity.pdbx_description
1 polymer ?
#
loop_
_entity_poly.entity_id
_entity_poly.type
_entity_poly.pdbx_seq_one_letter_code
_entity_poly.pdbx_strand_id
1 'polypeptide(L)'
;MIKMFSFVNLFVNEVSAFGDEPEPVVVTIDNPAGCGDFGCVADNIIDGLLGLAIPIVAIMVLIGGFQIMTAGGDVEKLKTGKKTVLFAALGYAVILLAKGVSLIMRSLLTP
;
A
#
# COMPACT_ATOMS: atom_id res chain seq x y z
N MET A 1 -4.28 23.43 -25.20
CA MET A 1 -2.94 23.01 -25.65
C MET A 1 -2.34 21.91 -24.76
N ILE A 2 -2.34 22.04 -23.43
CA ILE A 2 -1.81 21.03 -22.47
C ILE A 2 -2.43 19.61 -22.59
N LYS A 3 -3.74 19.48 -22.87
CA LYS A 3 -4.42 18.17 -22.95
C LYS A 3 -4.02 17.31 -24.16
N MET A 4 -3.48 17.92 -25.23
CA MET A 4 -3.04 17.19 -26.42
C MET A 4 -1.68 16.51 -26.21
N PHE A 5 -0.82 17.08 -25.36
CA PHE A 5 0.50 16.52 -25.03
C PHE A 5 0.40 15.29 -24.11
N SER A 6 -0.59 15.28 -23.21
CA SER A 6 -0.87 14.11 -22.36
C SER A 6 -1.41 12.91 -23.14
N PHE A 7 -2.11 13.15 -24.25
CA PHE A 7 -2.63 12.11 -25.14
C PHE A 7 -1.53 11.53 -26.03
N VAL A 8 -0.60 12.37 -26.50
CA VAL A 8 0.60 11.91 -27.24
C VAL A 8 1.49 11.03 -26.37
N ASN A 9 1.71 11.38 -25.10
CA ASN A 9 2.46 10.52 -24.18
C ASN A 9 1.76 9.18 -23.87
N LEU A 10 0.43 9.14 -23.96
CA LEU A 10 -0.34 7.90 -23.74
C LEU A 10 -0.18 6.94 -24.93
N PHE A 11 -0.16 7.47 -26.16
CA PHE A 11 0.12 6.70 -27.39
C PHE A 11 1.59 6.27 -27.52
N VAL A 12 2.55 7.12 -27.11
CA VAL A 12 3.98 6.80 -27.21
C VAL A 12 4.38 5.67 -26.27
N ASN A 13 3.81 5.60 -25.07
CA ASN A 13 4.08 4.50 -24.12
C ASN A 13 3.57 3.13 -24.62
N GLU A 14 2.46 3.10 -25.37
CA GLU A 14 1.91 1.86 -25.93
C GLU A 14 2.78 1.36 -27.10
N VAL A 15 3.32 2.26 -27.93
CA VAL A 15 4.17 1.91 -29.09
C VAL A 15 5.53 1.33 -28.65
N SER A 16 6.09 1.75 -27.51
CA SER A 16 7.32 1.15 -26.95
C SER A 16 7.16 -0.29 -26.46
N ALA A 17 5.93 -0.80 -26.31
CA ALA A 17 5.68 -2.18 -25.86
C ALA A 17 5.67 -3.22 -27.00
N PHE A 18 5.82 -2.80 -28.26
CA PHE A 18 5.81 -3.69 -29.43
C PHE A 18 7.21 -4.10 -29.93
N GLY A 19 8.27 -3.78 -29.19
CA GLY A 19 9.66 -3.92 -29.63
C GLY A 19 10.50 -5.01 -28.96
N ASP A 20 9.95 -5.80 -28.02
CA ASP A 20 10.73 -6.86 -27.38
C ASP A 20 10.76 -8.12 -28.27
N GLU A 21 11.93 -8.38 -28.86
CA GLU A 21 12.25 -9.67 -29.48
C GLU A 21 12.14 -10.77 -28.40
N PRO A 22 11.67 -11.99 -28.73
CA PRO A 22 11.54 -13.04 -27.74
C PRO A 22 12.93 -13.44 -27.23
N GLU A 23 13.27 -12.95 -26.03
CA GLU A 23 14.40 -13.45 -25.28
C GLU A 23 14.24 -14.96 -25.03
N PRO A 24 15.34 -15.72 -25.00
CA PRO A 24 15.27 -17.15 -24.72
C PRO A 24 14.47 -17.40 -23.45
N VAL A 25 13.36 -18.14 -23.57
CA VAL A 25 12.52 -18.54 -22.44
C VAL A 25 13.27 -19.58 -21.62
N VAL A 26 14.19 -19.09 -20.81
CA VAL A 26 14.64 -19.78 -19.62
C VAL A 26 13.41 -19.91 -18.73
N VAL A 27 12.91 -21.14 -18.56
CA VAL A 27 12.00 -21.42 -17.43
C VAL A 27 12.86 -21.40 -16.19
N THR A 28 13.18 -20.19 -15.72
CA THR A 28 13.52 -19.99 -14.33
C THR A 28 12.26 -20.35 -13.55
N ILE A 29 12.38 -21.26 -12.59
CA ILE A 29 11.40 -21.31 -11.52
C ILE A 29 11.64 -20.03 -10.74
N ASP A 30 11.00 -18.95 -11.20
CA ASP A 30 10.99 -17.69 -10.50
C ASP A 30 10.40 -17.99 -9.14
N ASN A 31 11.19 -17.66 -8.10
CA ASN A 31 10.72 -17.76 -6.74
C ASN A 31 9.37 -17.01 -6.68
N PRO A 32 8.26 -17.65 -6.32
CA PRO A 32 6.98 -16.96 -6.20
C PRO A 32 7.02 -15.86 -5.12
N ALA A 33 8.06 -15.86 -4.27
CA ALA A 33 8.39 -14.77 -3.36
C ALA A 33 9.38 -13.73 -3.94
N GLY A 34 9.98 -13.94 -5.11
CA GLY A 34 10.84 -12.99 -5.85
C GLY A 34 12.21 -12.70 -5.24
N CYS A 35 12.54 -13.26 -4.07
CA CYS A 35 13.76 -12.89 -3.34
C CYS A 35 14.16 -13.90 -2.26
N GLY A 36 15.47 -14.04 -2.03
CA GLY A 36 16.07 -15.07 -1.18
C GLY A 36 16.32 -14.67 0.28
N ASP A 37 15.78 -13.53 0.74
CA ASP A 37 16.03 -12.98 2.09
C ASP A 37 14.73 -12.80 2.88
N PHE A 38 14.79 -13.02 4.19
CA PHE A 38 13.69 -12.80 5.14
C PHE A 38 13.14 -11.38 5.06
N GLY A 39 14.00 -10.38 4.85
CA GLY A 39 13.57 -8.98 4.71
C GLY A 39 12.66 -8.76 3.50
N CYS A 40 12.85 -9.52 2.42
CA CYS A 40 12.07 -9.36 1.22
C CYS A 40 10.72 -10.08 1.26
N VAL A 41 10.69 -11.26 1.89
CA VAL A 41 9.41 -11.94 2.20
C VAL A 41 8.54 -11.07 3.11
N ALA A 42 9.13 -10.45 4.13
CA ALA A 42 8.42 -9.55 5.02
C ALA A 42 7.81 -8.35 4.27
N ASP A 43 8.56 -7.73 3.37
CA ASP A 43 8.04 -6.58 2.60
C ASP A 43 6.92 -6.95 1.65
N ASN A 44 7.00 -8.10 0.97
CA ASN A 44 5.91 -8.56 0.11
C ASN A 44 4.61 -8.80 0.90
N ILE A 45 4.72 -9.33 2.12
CA ILE A 45 3.58 -9.49 3.02
C ILE A 45 3.04 -8.13 3.46
N ILE A 46 3.92 -7.20 3.83
CA ILE A 46 3.55 -5.85 4.27
C ILE A 46 2.90 -5.05 3.14
N ASP A 47 3.43 -5.10 1.93
CA ASP A 47 2.90 -4.38 0.77
C ASP A 47 1.54 -4.96 0.34
N GLY A 48 1.38 -6.29 0.39
CA GLY A 48 0.08 -6.93 0.22
C GLY A 48 -0.93 -6.50 1.29
N LEU A 49 -0.49 -6.43 2.56
CA LEU A 49 -1.34 -5.97 3.65
C LEU A 49 -1.68 -4.49 3.52
N LEU A 50 -0.75 -3.64 3.08
CA LEU A 50 -0.99 -2.22 2.83
C LEU A 50 -2.00 -2.00 1.71
N GLY A 51 -1.90 -2.76 0.61
CA GLY A 51 -2.86 -2.70 -0.48
C GLY A 51 -4.30 -2.94 -0.03
N LEU A 52 -4.51 -3.88 0.91
CA LEU A 52 -5.82 -4.16 1.50
C LEU A 52 -6.17 -3.23 2.67
N ALA A 53 -5.19 -2.80 3.45
CA ALA A 53 -5.41 -1.98 4.65
C ALA A 53 -5.86 -0.57 4.30
N ILE A 54 -5.34 0.05 3.24
CA ILE A 54 -5.70 1.42 2.83
C ILE A 54 -7.23 1.59 2.65
N PRO A 55 -7.93 0.77 1.83
CA PRO A 55 -9.38 0.91 1.67
C PRO A 55 -10.15 0.59 2.96
N ILE A 56 -9.71 -0.39 3.74
CA ILE A 56 -10.37 -0.76 5.02
C ILE A 56 -10.26 0.37 6.04
N VAL A 57 -9.06 0.93 6.21
CA VAL A 57 -8.80 2.06 7.12
C VAL A 57 -9.63 3.27 6.71
N ALA A 58 -9.70 3.58 5.41
CA ALA A 58 -10.54 4.66 4.92
C ALA A 58 -12.02 4.48 5.34
N ILE A 59 -12.58 3.28 5.19
CA ILE A 59 -13.96 2.97 5.61
C ILE A 59 -14.13 3.12 7.12
N MET A 60 -13.21 2.59 7.93
CA MET A 60 -13.29 2.71 9.39
C MET A 60 -13.21 4.16 9.88
N VAL A 61 -12.34 4.97 9.25
CA VAL A 61 -12.23 6.40 9.54
C VAL A 61 -13.50 7.15 9.16
N LEU A 62 -14.13 6.81 8.03
CA LEU A 62 -15.42 7.38 7.64
C LEU A 62 -16.51 7.03 8.66
N ILE A 63 -16.63 5.77 9.08
CA ILE A 63 -17.64 5.34 10.07
C ILE A 63 -17.41 6.05 11.41
N GLY A 64 -16.18 6.06 11.91
CA GLY A 64 -15.83 6.75 13.15
C GLY A 64 -16.03 8.26 13.06
N GLY A 65 -15.69 8.86 11.92
CA GLY A 65 -15.89 10.28 11.64
C GLY A 65 -17.37 10.66 11.60
N PHE A 66 -18.19 9.89 10.89
CA PHE A 66 -19.65 10.10 10.86
C PHE A 66 -20.27 9.95 12.24
N GLN A 67 -19.80 8.98 13.04
CA GLN A 67 -20.27 8.80 14.41
C GLN A 67 -19.94 9.99 15.31
N ILE A 68 -18.78 10.64 15.12
CA ILE A 68 -18.41 11.86 15.84
C ILE A 68 -19.27 13.04 15.36
N MET A 69 -19.41 13.22 14.04
CA MET A 69 -20.15 14.34 13.44
C MET A 69 -21.65 14.31 13.78
N THR A 70 -22.24 13.12 13.88
CA THR A 70 -23.67 12.93 14.17
C THR A 70 -23.99 12.77 15.65
N ALA A 71 -22.99 12.83 16.54
CA ALA A 71 -23.19 12.60 17.97
C ALA A 71 -24.05 13.66 18.66
N GLY A 72 -24.17 14.88 18.12
CA GLY A 72 -25.15 15.88 18.60
C GLY A 72 -25.06 16.27 20.09
N GLY A 73 -23.93 16.00 20.75
CA GLY A 73 -23.73 16.23 22.19
C GLY A 73 -23.78 14.98 23.08
N ASP A 74 -24.08 13.80 22.50
CA ASP A 74 -24.00 12.51 23.19
C ASP A 74 -22.53 12.11 23.43
N VAL A 75 -22.15 12.07 24.71
CA VAL A 75 -20.77 11.79 25.16
C VAL A 75 -20.34 10.35 24.83
N GLU A 76 -21.29 9.41 24.78
CA GLU A 76 -21.03 8.01 24.52
C GLU A 76 -20.71 7.77 23.05
N LYS A 77 -21.47 8.38 22.14
CA LYS A 77 -21.20 8.33 20.69
C LYS A 77 -19.89 9.03 20.32
N LEU A 78 -19.59 10.16 20.94
CA LEU A 78 -18.31 10.85 20.75
C LEU A 78 -17.12 9.98 21.21
N LYS A 79 -17.23 9.35 22.39
CA LYS A 79 -16.18 8.48 22.91
C LYS A 79 -15.96 7.26 22.04
N THR A 80 -17.04 6.67 21.54
CA THR A 80 -16.99 5.49 20.67
C THR A 80 -16.36 5.82 19.31
N GLY A 81 -16.81 6.89 18.64
CA GLY A 81 -16.25 7.29 17.35
C GLY A 81 -14.75 7.65 17.45
N LYS A 82 -14.33 8.34 18.53
CA LYS A 82 -12.90 8.61 18.79
C LYS A 82 -12.07 7.34 18.95
N LYS A 83 -12.60 6.34 19.66
CA LYS A 83 -11.93 5.04 19.81
C LYS A 83 -11.80 4.32 18.47
N THR A 84 -12.86 4.31 17.65
CA THR A 84 -12.84 3.69 16.32
C THR A 84 -11.74 4.29 15.45
N VAL A 85 -11.65 5.63 15.38
CA VAL A 85 -10.60 6.31 14.61
C VAL A 85 -9.21 6.05 15.20
N LEU A 86 -9.07 6.04 16.53
CA LEU A 86 -7.80 5.70 17.18
C LEU A 86 -7.34 4.29 16.85
N PHE A 87 -8.22 3.30 16.90
CA PHE A 87 -7.86 1.92 16.56
C PHE A 87 -7.51 1.77 15.07
N ALA A 88 -8.22 2.46 14.17
CA ALA A 88 -7.88 2.48 12.74
C ALA A 88 -6.49 3.10 12.52
N ALA A 89 -6.20 4.22 13.18
CA ALA A 89 -4.90 4.90 13.10
C ALA A 89 -3.77 4.04 13.70
N LEU A 90 -4.00 3.40 14.85
CA LEU A 90 -3.03 2.51 15.47
C LEU A 90 -2.73 1.28 14.60
N GLY A 91 -3.75 0.66 14.03
CA GLY A 91 -3.57 -0.48 13.11
C GLY A 91 -2.73 -0.10 11.89
N TYR A 92 -3.02 1.06 11.28
CA TYR A 92 -2.24 1.56 10.16
C TYR A 92 -0.80 1.93 10.54
N ALA A 93 -0.61 2.58 11.70
CA ALA A 93 0.70 2.96 12.20
C ALA A 93 1.62 1.73 12.42
N VAL A 94 1.09 0.62 12.95
CA VAL A 94 1.86 -0.61 13.14
C VAL A 94 2.38 -1.17 11.81
N ILE A 95 1.56 -1.12 10.75
CA ILE A 95 1.97 -1.60 9.42
C ILE A 95 3.07 -0.71 8.84
N LEU A 96 2.96 0.61 9.00
CA LEU A 96 4.01 1.55 8.58
C LEU A 96 5.32 1.33 9.34
N LEU A 97 5.24 1.07 10.66
CA LEU A 97 6.41 0.75 11.47
C LEU A 97 7.07 -0.56 11.03
N ALA A 98 6.29 -1.60 10.71
CA ALA A 98 6.82 -2.85 10.18
C ALA A 98 7.63 -2.63 8.91
N LYS A 99 7.12 -1.83 7.97
CA LYS A 99 7.84 -1.45 6.75
C LYS A 99 9.12 -0.68 7.05
N GLY A 100 9.08 0.24 8.01
CA GLY A 100 10.24 0.99 8.48
C GLY A 100 11.36 0.10 9.01
N VAL A 101 11.01 -0.94 9.79
CA VAL A 101 11.98 -1.90 10.34
C VAL A 101 12.60 -2.77 9.24
N SER A 102 11.81 -3.23 8.26
CA SER A 102 12.32 -4.01 7.13
C SER A 102 13.35 -3.24 6.30
N LEU A 103 13.15 -1.92 6.10
CA LEU A 103 14.10 -1.07 5.40
C LEU A 103 15.47 -1.03 6.09
N ILE A 104 15.47 -0.95 7.43
CA ILE A 104 16.70 -0.96 8.22
C ILE A 104 17.38 -2.33 8.12
N MET A 105 16.62 -3.42 8.16
CA MET A 105 17.17 -4.77 8.00
C MET A 105 17.88 -4.96 6.65
N ARG A 106 17.28 -4.51 5.55
CA ARG A 106 17.92 -4.57 4.22
C ARG A 106 19.20 -3.74 4.15
N SER A 107 19.23 -2.59 4.81
CA SER A 107 20.39 -1.70 4.85
C SER A 107 21.56 -2.22 5.69
N LEU A 108 21.34 -3.26 6.51
CA LEU A 108 22.38 -3.88 7.35
C LEU A 108 22.94 -5.18 6.74
N LEU A 109 22.19 -5.86 5.88
CA LEU A 109 22.65 -7.07 5.18
C LEU A 109 23.21 -6.82 3.77
N THR A 110 22.96 -5.64 3.20
CA THR A 110 23.61 -5.21 1.96
C THR A 110 24.90 -4.49 2.37
N PRO A 111 26.12 -5.01 2.06
CA PRO A 111 27.36 -4.31 2.35
C PRO A 111 27.46 -2.96 1.61
#